data_AF-A0A3D8RFD7-F1
#
_entry.id   AF-A0A3D8RFD7-F1
#
_cell.length_a   1.000
_cell.length_b   1.000
_cell.length_c   1.000
_cell.angle_alpha   90.00
_cell.angle_beta   90.00
_cell.angle_gamma   90.00
#
_symmetry.space_group_name_H-M   'P 1'
#
loop_
_entity.id
_entity.type
_entity.pdbx_description
1 polymer ?
#
loop_
_entity_poly.entity_id
_entity_poly.type
_entity_poly.pdbx_seq_one_letter_code
_entity_poly.pdbx_strand_id
1 'polypeptide(L)'
;MFMLDCSLKDKYSKNFEVGNYSPARWEANEPFVSYVERSIPIRPGQFDANRHKKVLRAWKLKKRYQLQFRPTDNIMEHLLYDPLTRTVHVFHHTGYLKAHLRRSKDQPIDQQASESLKLGTLPPQLLLETLHTIHFLLFPLSNDPRGRSSRFLASLIRKQNFDPDAQWDEGYIRDDVPPNFSYRYWNARLEQLYNIVKNPPPRNRLISWVERHTSERNALTVAILGLFLSALFGFLACVIGVAQLIVSIFAWKQPRQPS
;
A
#
# COMPACT_ATOMS: atom_id res chain seq x y z
N MET A 1 24.05 8.86 11.07
CA MET A 1 22.85 8.42 11.80
C MET A 1 22.11 7.43 10.91
N PHE A 2 21.72 6.26 11.41
CA PHE A 2 21.24 5.13 10.57
C PHE A 2 19.77 5.22 10.11
N MET A 3 19.05 6.30 10.46
CA MET A 3 17.62 6.48 10.14
C MET A 3 16.76 5.28 10.57
N LEU A 4 17.06 4.79 11.78
CA LEU A 4 16.37 3.69 12.46
C LEU A 4 15.69 4.24 13.70
N ASP A 5 14.42 3.92 13.88
CA ASP A 5 13.70 4.18 15.13
C ASP A 5 13.80 2.97 16.06
N CYS A 6 14.66 3.08 17.08
CA CYS A 6 14.87 2.02 18.07
C CYS A 6 13.66 1.74 18.98
N SER A 7 12.64 2.61 18.96
CA SER A 7 11.41 2.49 19.75
C SER A 7 10.19 2.07 18.92
N LEU A 8 10.41 1.61 17.68
CA LEU A 8 9.33 1.40 16.71
C LEU A 8 8.19 0.51 17.22
N LYS A 9 8.50 -0.53 18.00
CA LYS A 9 7.49 -1.43 18.58
C LYS A 9 6.45 -0.70 19.43
N ASP A 10 6.83 0.38 20.10
CA ASP A 10 5.94 1.11 20.99
C ASP A 10 4.90 1.96 20.23
N LYS A 11 5.12 2.18 18.92
CA LYS A 11 4.19 2.87 18.01
C LYS A 11 3.08 1.97 17.46
N TYR A 12 3.24 0.66 17.55
CA TYR A 12 2.31 -0.32 17.00
C TYR A 12 1.68 -1.16 18.11
N SER A 13 0.50 -1.72 17.83
CA SER A 13 -0.14 -2.62 18.79
C SER A 13 0.67 -3.91 18.96
N LYS A 14 0.54 -4.58 20.12
CA LYS A 14 1.31 -5.81 20.42
C LYS A 14 1.14 -6.93 19.38
N ASN A 15 0.03 -6.94 18.65
CA ASN A 15 -0.31 -7.94 17.63
C ASN A 15 -0.18 -7.39 16.20
N PHE A 16 0.48 -6.25 16.03
CA PHE A 16 0.70 -5.69 14.70
C PHE A 16 1.76 -6.49 13.96
N GLU A 17 1.29 -7.23 12.95
CA GLU A 17 2.15 -7.97 12.03
C GLU A 17 1.74 -7.62 10.60
N VAL A 18 2.71 -7.24 9.79
CA VAL A 18 2.51 -6.90 8.38
C VAL A 18 3.21 -7.95 7.55
N GLY A 19 2.43 -8.90 7.03
CA GLY A 19 2.97 -10.13 6.46
C GLY A 19 3.73 -10.90 7.54
N ASN A 20 5.06 -10.92 7.42
CA ASN A 20 5.96 -11.59 8.36
C ASN A 20 6.85 -10.61 9.15
N TYR A 21 6.50 -9.32 9.16
CA TYR A 21 7.25 -8.28 9.87
C TYR A 21 6.52 -7.86 11.14
N SER A 22 7.24 -7.94 12.26
CA SER A 22 6.80 -7.44 13.56
C SER A 22 7.78 -6.36 14.00
N PRO A 23 7.34 -5.11 14.24
CA PRO A 23 8.19 -4.04 14.72
C PRO A 23 9.03 -4.44 15.94
N ALA A 24 10.32 -4.13 15.88
CA ALA A 24 11.28 -4.45 16.94
C ALA A 24 11.62 -3.20 17.76
N ARG A 25 11.72 -3.38 19.08
CA ARG A 25 12.34 -2.42 20.00
C ARG A 25 13.78 -2.85 20.25
N TRP A 26 14.69 -1.89 20.36
CA TRP A 26 16.05 -2.15 20.81
C TRP A 26 16.05 -2.32 22.33
N GLU A 27 16.52 -3.47 22.81
CA GLU A 27 16.56 -3.76 24.24
C GLU A 27 17.90 -3.31 24.87
N ALA A 28 17.89 -2.92 26.14
CA ALA A 28 19.06 -2.33 26.80
C ALA A 28 20.29 -3.27 26.87
N ASN A 29 20.06 -4.58 26.84
CA ASN A 29 21.09 -5.62 26.89
C ASN A 29 21.43 -6.19 25.50
N GLU A 30 20.94 -5.59 24.42
CA GLU A 30 21.15 -6.06 23.05
C GLU A 30 22.22 -5.20 22.34
N PRO A 31 23.25 -5.81 21.72
CA PRO A 31 24.15 -5.07 20.85
C PRO A 31 23.41 -4.48 19.65
N PHE A 32 23.77 -3.25 19.24
CA PHE A 32 23.09 -2.58 18.13
C PHE A 32 23.09 -3.38 16.82
N VAL A 33 24.17 -4.12 16.54
CA VAL A 33 24.25 -5.01 15.37
C VAL A 33 23.15 -6.08 15.41
N SER A 34 22.97 -6.73 16.57
CA SER A 34 21.94 -7.75 16.77
C SER A 34 20.54 -7.18 16.61
N TYR A 35 20.31 -5.95 17.08
CA TYR A 35 19.05 -5.23 16.85
C TYR A 35 18.78 -4.99 15.37
N VAL A 36 19.77 -4.54 14.61
CA VAL A 36 19.63 -4.29 13.16
C VAL A 36 19.32 -5.59 12.41
N GLU A 37 20.04 -6.67 12.70
CA GLU A 37 19.83 -7.98 12.08
C GLU A 37 18.45 -8.56 12.40
N ARG A 38 17.99 -8.42 13.65
CA ARG A 38 16.66 -8.88 14.09
C ARG A 38 15.54 -8.05 13.50
N SER A 39 15.74 -6.74 13.41
CA SER A 39 14.70 -5.82 12.97
C SER A 39 14.50 -5.86 11.45
N ILE A 40 15.52 -6.19 10.66
CA ILE A 40 15.47 -6.26 9.19
C ILE A 40 15.69 -7.71 8.73
N PRO A 41 14.73 -8.61 8.93
CA PRO A 41 14.93 -10.01 8.63
C PRO A 41 15.13 -10.22 7.13
N ILE A 42 16.28 -10.81 6.75
CA ILE A 42 16.51 -11.33 5.41
C ILE A 42 15.66 -12.57 5.25
N ARG A 43 14.67 -12.54 4.35
CA ARG A 43 13.89 -13.74 4.04
C ARG A 43 13.80 -13.91 2.53
N PRO A 44 14.38 -14.98 1.97
CA PRO A 44 14.23 -15.28 0.56
C PRO A 44 12.75 -15.57 0.29
N GLY A 45 12.08 -14.67 -0.42
CA GLY A 45 10.74 -14.89 -0.93
C GLY A 45 10.80 -15.25 -2.42
N GLN A 46 9.83 -16.03 -2.87
CA GLN A 46 9.71 -16.43 -4.28
C GLN A 46 9.04 -15.35 -5.14
N PHE A 47 8.55 -14.26 -4.53
CA PHE A 47 7.85 -13.23 -5.25
C PHE A 47 8.80 -12.40 -6.12
N ASP A 48 8.63 -12.51 -7.44
CA ASP A 48 9.36 -11.71 -8.42
C ASP A 48 8.64 -10.37 -8.67
N ALA A 49 8.95 -9.38 -7.83
CA ALA A 49 8.38 -8.04 -7.95
C ALA A 49 8.73 -7.35 -9.29
N ASN A 50 9.84 -7.73 -9.94
CA ASN A 50 10.25 -7.15 -11.22
C ASN A 50 9.30 -7.54 -12.36
N ARG A 51 8.75 -8.77 -12.34
CA ARG A 51 7.67 -9.18 -13.27
C ARG A 51 6.40 -8.35 -13.08
N HIS A 52 6.11 -7.92 -11.86
CA HIS A 52 4.88 -7.21 -11.50
C HIS A 52 5.04 -5.69 -11.36
N LYS A 53 6.20 -5.13 -11.70
CA LYS A 53 6.50 -3.69 -11.58
C LYS A 53 5.47 -2.74 -12.21
N LYS A 54 4.83 -3.17 -13.31
CA LYS A 54 3.82 -2.36 -13.99
C LYS A 54 2.56 -2.13 -13.14
N VAL A 55 2.16 -3.08 -12.29
CA VAL A 55 0.96 -2.96 -11.45
C VAL A 55 1.25 -2.31 -10.10
N LEU A 56 2.48 -2.42 -9.61
CA LEU A 56 2.95 -1.87 -8.33
C LEU A 56 3.26 -0.36 -8.36
N ARG A 57 3.13 0.32 -9.50
CA ARG A 57 3.34 1.78 -9.60
C ARG A 57 2.45 2.52 -8.61
N ALA A 58 3.03 3.45 -7.84
CA ALA A 58 2.35 4.11 -6.73
C ALA A 58 1.09 4.87 -7.17
N TRP A 59 1.13 5.53 -8.33
CA TRP A 59 -0.04 6.24 -8.86
C TRP A 59 -1.20 5.29 -9.22
N LYS A 60 -0.92 4.04 -9.64
CA LYS A 60 -1.94 3.01 -9.90
C LYS A 60 -2.51 2.50 -8.60
N LEU A 61 -1.65 2.21 -7.63
CA LEU A 61 -2.04 1.79 -6.30
C LEU A 61 -2.98 2.81 -5.64
N LYS A 62 -2.64 4.10 -5.71
CA LYS A 62 -3.54 5.17 -5.25
C LYS A 62 -4.84 5.22 -6.03
N LYS A 63 -4.78 5.25 -7.37
CA LYS A 63 -5.97 5.46 -8.21
C LYS A 63 -6.95 4.28 -8.19
N ARG A 64 -6.46 3.04 -8.19
CA ARG A 64 -7.27 1.83 -8.36
C ARG A 64 -7.62 1.14 -7.05
N TYR A 65 -6.75 1.27 -6.06
CA TYR A 65 -6.85 0.55 -4.78
C TYR A 65 -6.94 1.51 -3.57
N GLN A 66 -7.01 2.82 -3.82
CA GLN A 66 -7.17 3.87 -2.80
C GLN A 66 -6.07 3.87 -1.74
N LEU A 67 -4.90 3.31 -2.05
CA LEU A 67 -3.77 3.35 -1.15
C LEU A 67 -3.28 4.79 -0.99
N GLN A 68 -3.05 5.19 0.25
CA GLN A 68 -2.32 6.40 0.57
C GLN A 68 -0.83 6.07 0.66
N PHE A 69 0.00 7.02 0.29
CA PHE A 69 1.43 6.96 0.50
C PHE A 69 1.75 8.01 1.55
N ARG A 70 2.68 7.70 2.46
CA ARG A 70 3.22 8.68 3.42
C ARG A 70 4.73 8.55 3.49
N PRO A 71 5.46 9.67 3.62
CA PRO A 71 6.89 9.58 3.88
C PRO A 71 7.13 8.95 5.25
N THR A 72 8.29 8.31 5.41
CA THR A 72 8.82 7.96 6.73
C THR A 72 10.32 8.23 6.75
N ASP A 73 10.80 8.73 7.89
CA ASP A 73 12.22 8.91 8.18
C ASP A 73 12.87 7.61 8.66
N ASN A 74 12.08 6.56 8.88
CA ASN A 74 12.53 5.27 9.38
C ASN A 74 12.56 4.24 8.26
N ILE A 75 13.75 3.77 7.89
CA ILE A 75 13.90 2.77 6.81
C ILE A 75 13.15 1.47 7.12
N MET A 76 12.97 1.15 8.40
CA MET A 76 12.23 -0.02 8.87
C MET A 76 10.76 0.00 8.48
N GLU A 77 10.18 1.16 8.21
CA GLU A 77 8.78 1.31 7.81
C GLU A 77 8.61 1.32 6.28
N HIS A 78 9.70 1.22 5.51
CA HIS A 78 9.61 1.26 4.05
C HIS A 78 8.72 0.14 3.47
N LEU A 79 7.69 0.50 2.71
CA LEU A 79 6.63 -0.38 2.18
C LEU A 79 5.75 -1.04 3.24
N LEU A 80 5.79 -0.59 4.50
CA LEU A 80 4.89 -1.08 5.52
C LEU A 80 3.46 -0.62 5.20
N TYR A 81 2.54 -1.57 5.07
CA TYR A 81 1.12 -1.30 4.79
C TYR A 81 0.28 -1.37 6.06
N ASP A 82 -0.39 -0.27 6.38
CA ASP A 82 -1.43 -0.21 7.41
C ASP A 82 -2.81 -0.44 6.77
N PRO A 83 -3.49 -1.56 7.08
CA PRO A 83 -4.80 -1.87 6.53
C PRO A 83 -5.92 -0.96 7.04
N LEU A 84 -5.78 -0.35 8.23
CA LEU A 84 -6.81 0.49 8.83
C LEU A 84 -6.93 1.82 8.08
N THR A 85 -5.79 2.46 7.83
CA THR A 85 -5.74 3.73 7.10
C THR A 85 -5.52 3.57 5.59
N ARG A 86 -5.28 2.33 5.14
CA ARG A 86 -4.85 2.01 3.76
C ARG A 86 -3.59 2.77 3.36
N THR A 87 -2.66 2.95 4.29
CA THR A 87 -1.44 3.74 4.07
C THR A 87 -0.26 2.84 3.85
N VAL A 88 0.58 3.18 2.86
CA VAL A 88 1.89 2.59 2.64
C VAL A 88 2.93 3.63 3.04
N HIS A 89 3.76 3.29 4.01
CA HIS A 89 4.89 4.11 4.42
C HIS A 89 6.03 3.95 3.41
N VAL A 90 6.64 5.04 2.98
CA VAL A 90 7.74 5.03 2.01
C VAL A 90 8.89 5.84 2.58
N PHE A 91 9.98 5.15 2.88
CA PHE A 91 11.23 5.83 3.17
C PHE A 91 11.60 6.73 2.00
N HIS A 92 11.77 8.03 2.24
CA HIS A 92 11.83 9.02 1.16
C HIS A 92 13.19 9.71 1.01
N HIS A 93 14.09 9.62 1.99
CA HIS A 93 15.41 10.27 1.95
C HIS A 93 16.34 9.61 0.94
N THR A 94 16.11 9.87 -0.35
CA THR A 94 16.89 9.24 -1.42
C THR A 94 18.34 9.71 -1.39
N GLY A 95 18.63 10.98 -1.07
CA GLY A 95 19.99 11.48 -0.91
C GLY A 95 20.79 10.70 0.14
N TYR A 96 20.15 10.29 1.24
CA TYR A 96 20.74 9.41 2.26
C TYR A 96 21.11 8.04 1.67
N LEU A 97 20.19 7.39 0.94
CA LEU A 97 20.45 6.10 0.30
C LEU A 97 21.62 6.18 -0.68
N LYS A 98 21.61 7.21 -1.54
CA LYS A 98 22.65 7.44 -2.55
C LYS A 98 24.01 7.65 -1.89
N ALA A 99 24.09 8.49 -0.86
CA ALA A 99 25.35 8.76 -0.14
C ALA A 99 25.91 7.50 0.54
N HIS A 100 25.05 6.71 1.18
CA HIS A 100 25.48 5.47 1.83
C HIS A 100 25.90 4.38 0.83
N LEU A 101 25.23 4.29 -0.33
CA LEU A 101 25.63 3.39 -1.42
C LEU A 101 26.98 3.79 -2.05
N ARG A 102 27.25 5.09 -2.20
CA ARG A 102 28.57 5.58 -2.65
C ARG A 102 29.66 5.24 -1.64
N ARG A 103 29.38 5.35 -0.34
CA ARG A 103 30.33 5.00 0.72
C ARG A 103 30.69 3.51 0.73
N SER A 104 29.74 2.63 0.42
CA SER A 104 29.96 1.19 0.38
C SER A 104 30.27 0.65 -1.02
N LYS A 105 30.67 1.50 -1.97
CA LYS A 105 30.89 1.13 -3.38
C LYS A 105 31.88 -0.03 -3.54
N ASP A 106 32.97 -0.01 -2.78
CA ASP A 106 34.05 -1.01 -2.89
C ASP A 106 33.80 -2.27 -2.04
N GLN A 107 32.67 -2.33 -1.33
CA GLN A 107 32.31 -3.47 -0.49
C GLN A 107 31.34 -4.39 -1.21
N PRO A 108 31.29 -5.70 -0.93
CA PRO A 108 30.31 -6.61 -1.54
C PRO A 108 28.86 -6.14 -1.33
N ILE A 109 28.00 -6.28 -2.34
CA ILE A 109 26.58 -5.88 -2.22
C ILE A 109 25.85 -6.66 -1.11
N ASP A 110 26.21 -7.93 -0.93
CA ASP A 110 25.66 -8.88 0.05
C ASP A 110 26.40 -8.84 1.40
N GLN A 111 27.16 -7.78 1.66
CA GLN A 111 27.83 -7.55 2.93
C GLN A 111 26.85 -7.61 4.11
N GLN A 112 27.25 -8.33 5.16
CA GLN A 112 26.46 -8.48 6.39
C GLN A 112 26.32 -7.16 7.15
N ALA A 113 25.31 -7.08 8.03
CA ALA A 113 25.04 -5.89 8.82
C ALA A 113 26.21 -5.54 9.76
N SER A 114 26.81 -6.53 10.42
CA SER A 114 27.98 -6.35 11.28
C SER A 114 29.12 -5.58 10.60
N GLU A 115 29.53 -5.99 9.41
CA GLU A 115 30.61 -5.34 8.64
C GLU A 115 30.17 -3.98 8.08
N SER A 116 28.94 -3.86 7.61
CA SER A 116 28.41 -2.60 7.08
C SER A 116 28.37 -1.51 8.16
N LEU A 117 28.01 -1.89 9.38
CA LEU A 117 27.91 -1.00 10.53
C LEU A 117 29.28 -0.49 11.00
N LYS A 118 30.35 -1.29 10.87
CA LYS A 118 31.73 -0.83 11.13
C LYS A 118 32.15 0.32 10.20
N LEU A 119 31.62 0.34 8.97
CA LEU A 119 31.82 1.42 7.99
C LEU A 119 30.85 2.60 8.21
N GLY A 120 30.00 2.53 9.23
CA GLY A 120 28.97 3.54 9.49
C GLY A 120 27.85 3.54 8.44
N THR A 121 27.58 2.39 7.80
CA THR A 121 26.51 2.23 6.80
C THR A 121 25.56 1.08 7.13
N LEU A 122 24.34 1.14 6.59
CA LEU A 122 23.46 -0.03 6.55
C LEU A 122 23.92 -0.99 5.44
N PRO A 123 23.48 -2.27 5.47
CA PRO A 123 23.76 -3.23 4.41
C PRO A 123 23.53 -2.65 3.01
N PRO A 124 24.51 -2.74 2.09
CA PRO A 124 24.38 -2.15 0.76
C PRO A 124 23.18 -2.69 -0.03
N GLN A 125 22.90 -4.00 0.08
CA GLN A 125 21.72 -4.61 -0.51
C GLN A 125 20.40 -4.00 -0.01
N LEU A 126 20.28 -3.71 1.29
CA LEU A 126 19.08 -3.06 1.85
C LEU A 126 18.88 -1.66 1.26
N LEU A 127 19.96 -0.88 1.21
CA LEU A 127 19.93 0.48 0.67
C LEU A 127 19.58 0.48 -0.82
N LEU A 128 20.18 -0.44 -1.58
CA LEU A 128 19.92 -0.63 -3.01
C LEU A 128 18.47 -1.04 -3.25
N GLU A 129 17.95 -2.02 -2.50
CA GLU A 129 16.55 -2.43 -2.59
C GLU A 129 15.60 -1.28 -2.30
N THR A 130 15.88 -0.47 -1.26
CA THR A 130 15.07 0.69 -0.89
C THR A 130 15.10 1.78 -1.97
N LEU A 131 16.27 2.05 -2.58
CA LEU A 131 16.36 3.03 -3.66
C LEU A 131 15.65 2.51 -4.92
N HIS A 132 15.82 1.22 -5.21
CA HIS A 132 15.26 0.58 -6.38
C HIS A 132 13.73 0.48 -6.32
N THR A 133 13.14 0.21 -5.16
CA THR A 133 11.68 0.26 -4.99
C THR A 133 11.13 1.66 -5.26
N ILE A 134 11.81 2.72 -4.83
CA ILE A 134 11.36 4.11 -5.06
C ILE A 134 11.45 4.45 -6.55
N HIS A 135 12.64 4.33 -7.16
CA HIS A 135 12.87 4.80 -8.52
C HIS A 135 12.38 3.86 -9.62
N PHE A 136 12.37 2.54 -9.42
CA PHE A 136 12.04 1.59 -10.49
C PHE A 136 10.66 0.91 -10.34
N LEU A 137 10.13 0.80 -9.12
CA LEU A 137 8.81 0.21 -8.87
C LEU A 137 7.72 1.28 -8.65
N LEU A 138 7.85 2.08 -7.59
CA LEU A 138 6.83 3.02 -7.16
C LEU A 138 6.73 4.22 -8.09
N PHE A 139 7.87 4.83 -8.44
CA PHE A 139 7.96 6.05 -9.23
C PHE A 139 8.95 5.90 -10.41
N PRO A 140 8.70 5.01 -11.39
CA PRO A 140 9.54 4.88 -12.58
C PRO A 140 9.47 6.14 -13.45
N LEU A 141 10.37 7.10 -13.21
CA LEU A 141 10.43 8.38 -13.91
C LEU A 141 10.86 8.19 -15.36
N SER A 142 11.94 7.43 -15.56
CA SER A 142 12.54 7.14 -16.88
C SER A 142 11.70 6.21 -17.75
N ASN A 143 10.79 5.42 -17.15
CA ASN A 143 9.96 4.41 -17.84
C ASN A 143 8.44 4.67 -17.68
N ASP A 144 8.05 5.94 -17.75
CA ASP A 144 6.65 6.35 -17.75
C ASP A 144 6.37 7.43 -18.82
N PRO A 145 6.08 7.03 -20.07
CA PRO A 145 5.90 7.94 -21.21
C PRO A 145 4.82 9.01 -21.00
N ARG A 146 3.87 8.78 -20.07
CA ARG A 146 2.74 9.68 -19.78
C ARG A 146 3.01 10.59 -18.57
N GLY A 147 4.20 10.51 -17.96
CA GLY A 147 4.62 11.31 -16.81
C GLY A 147 3.67 11.25 -15.61
N ARG A 148 2.94 10.15 -15.41
CA ARG A 148 2.01 9.97 -14.29
C ARG A 148 2.77 9.72 -12.98
N SER A 149 3.82 8.90 -13.02
CA SER A 149 4.71 8.64 -11.90
C SER A 149 5.36 9.94 -11.42
N SER A 150 5.94 10.72 -12.35
CA SER A 150 6.54 12.03 -12.06
C SER A 150 5.53 13.02 -11.47
N ARG A 151 4.37 13.22 -12.10
CA ARG A 151 3.32 14.11 -11.56
C ARG A 151 2.81 13.66 -10.19
N PHE A 152 2.72 12.35 -9.97
CA PHE A 152 2.28 11.82 -8.70
C PHE A 152 3.34 12.07 -7.61
N LEU A 153 4.61 11.77 -7.88
CA LEU A 153 5.72 12.07 -6.98
C LEU A 153 5.82 13.57 -6.66
N ALA A 154 5.74 14.44 -7.66
CA ALA A 154 5.69 15.89 -7.46
C ALA A 154 4.53 16.33 -6.56
N SER A 155 3.37 15.67 -6.68
CA SER A 155 2.26 15.91 -5.75
C SER A 155 2.55 15.43 -4.33
N LEU A 156 3.31 14.35 -4.14
CA LEU A 156 3.70 13.86 -2.81
C LEU A 156 4.73 14.79 -2.18
N ILE A 157 5.71 15.26 -2.94
CA ILE A 157 6.70 16.26 -2.50
C ILE A 157 5.98 17.52 -2.00
N ARG A 158 5.10 18.09 -2.82
CA ARG A 158 4.38 19.32 -2.48
C ARG A 158 3.39 19.16 -1.32
N LYS A 159 2.64 18.06 -1.26
CA LYS A 159 1.50 17.92 -0.33
C LYS A 159 1.80 17.11 0.92
N GLN A 160 2.84 16.29 0.89
CA GLN A 160 3.12 15.30 1.93
C GLN A 160 4.59 15.30 2.34
N ASN A 161 5.38 16.31 1.97
CA ASN A 161 6.76 16.47 2.42
C ASN A 161 7.70 15.31 2.07
N PHE A 162 7.48 14.68 0.91
CA PHE A 162 8.47 13.77 0.34
C PHE A 162 9.74 14.54 -0.03
N ASP A 163 10.89 13.85 0.00
CA ASP A 163 12.18 14.42 -0.34
C ASP A 163 12.19 14.86 -1.82
N PRO A 164 12.47 16.14 -2.11
CA PRO A 164 12.65 16.60 -3.49
C PRO A 164 13.73 15.82 -4.24
N ASP A 165 14.74 15.27 -3.56
CA ASP A 165 15.83 14.52 -4.20
C ASP A 165 15.36 13.24 -4.90
N ALA A 166 14.16 12.73 -4.55
CA ALA A 166 13.56 11.57 -5.18
C ALA A 166 13.18 11.79 -6.65
N GLN A 167 13.20 13.04 -7.14
CA GLN A 167 13.03 13.34 -8.56
C GLN A 167 14.27 13.04 -9.39
N TRP A 168 15.45 12.97 -8.76
CA TRP A 168 16.73 12.77 -9.43
C TRP A 168 17.07 11.28 -9.44
N ASP A 169 16.71 10.62 -10.54
CA ASP A 169 17.15 9.25 -10.83
C ASP A 169 18.51 9.28 -11.53
N GLU A 170 19.57 9.04 -10.76
CA GLU A 170 20.94 8.92 -11.27
C GLU A 170 21.22 7.51 -11.85
N GLY A 171 20.22 6.62 -11.89
CA GLY A 171 20.41 5.23 -12.28
C GLY A 171 21.07 4.40 -11.18
N TYR A 172 21.78 3.34 -11.58
CA TYR A 172 22.50 2.49 -10.63
C TYR A 172 23.80 3.17 -10.19
N ILE A 173 23.90 3.44 -8.88
CA ILE A 173 25.07 4.06 -8.25
C ILE A 173 26.26 3.10 -8.14
N ARG A 174 25.96 1.80 -8.18
CA ARG A 174 26.93 0.71 -8.09
C ARG A 174 26.93 -0.08 -9.39
N ASP A 175 28.11 -0.48 -9.83
CA ASP A 175 28.31 -1.23 -11.08
C ASP A 175 28.12 -2.74 -10.88
N ASP A 176 28.17 -3.22 -9.64
CA ASP A 176 28.10 -4.64 -9.27
C ASP A 176 26.66 -5.14 -9.00
N VAL A 177 25.65 -4.41 -9.47
CA VAL A 177 24.25 -4.83 -9.33
C VAL A 177 24.00 -6.07 -10.21
N PRO A 178 23.57 -7.20 -9.63
CA PRO A 178 23.35 -8.41 -10.42
C PRO A 178 22.25 -8.21 -11.48
N PRO A 179 22.40 -8.79 -12.69
CA PRO A 179 21.36 -8.74 -13.73
C PRO A 179 20.02 -9.33 -13.26
N ASN A 180 20.09 -10.35 -12.38
CA ASN A 180 18.95 -11.00 -11.75
C ASN A 180 18.67 -10.42 -10.36
N PHE A 181 18.68 -9.09 -10.24
CA PHE A 181 18.40 -8.38 -8.99
C PHE A 181 17.07 -8.85 -8.37
N SER A 182 17.15 -9.39 -7.15
CA SER A 182 16.00 -9.87 -6.39
C SER A 182 15.92 -9.15 -5.04
N TYR A 183 14.70 -8.89 -4.59
CA TYR A 183 14.46 -8.30 -3.29
C TYR A 183 14.59 -9.37 -2.22
N ARG A 184 15.50 -9.21 -1.27
CA ARG A 184 15.68 -10.06 -0.09
C ARG A 184 15.10 -9.43 1.18
N TYR A 185 15.14 -8.11 1.29
CA TYR A 185 14.61 -7.38 2.44
C TYR A 185 13.15 -7.00 2.23
N TRP A 186 12.81 -6.48 1.05
CA TRP A 186 11.47 -5.95 0.80
C TRP A 186 10.50 -6.93 0.12
N ASN A 187 10.94 -8.17 -0.11
CA ASN A 187 10.16 -9.17 -0.84
C ASN A 187 8.73 -9.36 -0.27
N ALA A 188 8.63 -9.67 1.02
CA ALA A 188 7.36 -9.95 1.68
C ALA A 188 6.40 -8.74 1.67
N ARG A 189 6.93 -7.53 1.80
CA ARG A 189 6.12 -6.29 1.75
C ARG A 189 5.64 -6.00 0.33
N LEU A 190 6.49 -6.22 -0.67
CA LEU A 190 6.12 -6.11 -2.08
C LEU A 190 5.08 -7.16 -2.47
N GLU A 191 5.21 -8.39 -1.98
CA GLU A 191 4.23 -9.45 -2.16
C GLU A 191 2.88 -9.06 -1.53
N GLN A 192 2.88 -8.49 -0.33
CA GLN A 192 1.66 -7.99 0.30
C GLN A 192 0.98 -6.90 -0.54
N LEU A 193 1.74 -5.93 -1.06
CA LEU A 193 1.20 -4.91 -1.96
C LEU A 193 0.64 -5.53 -3.24
N TYR A 194 1.28 -6.58 -3.76
CA TYR A 194 0.77 -7.32 -4.90
C TYR A 194 -0.49 -8.13 -4.57
N ASN A 195 -0.60 -8.67 -3.37
CA ASN A 195 -1.80 -9.36 -2.90
C ASN A 195 -3.00 -8.41 -2.83
N ILE A 196 -2.81 -7.13 -2.49
CA ILE A 196 -3.85 -6.10 -2.59
C ILE A 196 -4.28 -5.87 -4.05
N VAL A 197 -3.35 -5.98 -4.99
CA VAL A 197 -3.65 -5.84 -6.43
C VAL A 197 -4.50 -7.03 -6.92
N LYS A 198 -4.16 -8.25 -6.50
CA LYS A 198 -4.88 -9.49 -6.84
C LYS A 198 -6.24 -9.59 -6.15
N ASN A 199 -6.26 -9.35 -4.84
CA ASN A 199 -7.40 -9.49 -3.95
C ASN A 199 -7.65 -8.13 -3.26
N PRO A 200 -8.27 -7.16 -3.95
CA PRO A 200 -8.48 -5.84 -3.39
C PRO A 200 -9.39 -5.91 -2.17
N PRO A 201 -9.01 -5.31 -1.02
CA PRO A 201 -9.87 -5.29 0.14
C PRO A 201 -11.17 -4.53 -0.16
N PRO A 202 -12.31 -4.94 0.44
CA PRO A 202 -13.61 -4.39 0.12
C PRO A 202 -13.63 -2.87 0.30
N ARG A 203 -14.06 -2.16 -0.75
CA ARG A 203 -13.86 -0.71 -0.85
C ARG A 203 -14.63 0.09 0.21
N ASN A 204 -15.81 -0.39 0.59
CA ASN A 204 -16.72 0.27 1.53
C ASN A 204 -17.03 -0.64 2.72
N ARG A 205 -17.22 -0.06 3.91
CA ARG A 205 -17.68 -0.80 5.10
C ARG A 205 -18.98 -1.57 4.84
N LEU A 206 -19.87 -1.02 4.01
CA LEU A 206 -21.09 -1.68 3.59
C LEU A 206 -20.83 -2.90 2.71
N ILE A 207 -19.90 -2.79 1.75
CA ILE A 207 -19.48 -3.93 0.90
C ILE A 207 -18.76 -4.98 1.76
N SER A 208 -17.91 -4.57 2.70
CA SER A 208 -17.29 -5.48 3.67
C SER A 208 -18.32 -6.17 4.56
N TRP A 209 -19.38 -5.47 4.95
CA TRP A 209 -20.48 -6.01 5.74
C TRP A 209 -21.29 -7.01 4.90
N VAL A 210 -21.66 -6.65 3.67
CA VAL A 210 -22.35 -7.54 2.73
C VAL A 210 -21.50 -8.78 2.46
N GLU A 211 -20.23 -8.67 2.09
CA GLU A 211 -19.36 -9.83 1.85
C GLU A 211 -19.27 -10.77 3.07
N ARG A 212 -19.19 -10.23 4.30
CA ARG A 212 -19.22 -11.04 5.52
C ARG A 212 -20.58 -11.70 5.77
N HIS A 213 -21.67 -11.04 5.39
CA HIS A 213 -23.03 -11.54 5.55
C HIS A 213 -23.58 -12.28 4.32
N THR A 214 -22.82 -12.39 3.23
CA THR A 214 -23.23 -13.04 1.96
C THR A 214 -22.36 -14.27 1.64
N SER A 215 -21.49 -14.70 2.56
CA SER A 215 -20.90 -16.06 2.54
C SER A 215 -22.00 -17.12 2.41
N GLU A 216 -21.74 -18.24 1.71
CA GLU A 216 -22.68 -19.35 1.43
C GLU A 216 -23.56 -19.75 2.63
N ARG A 217 -23.07 -19.59 3.85
CA ARG A 217 -23.77 -19.88 5.11
C ARG A 217 -24.98 -18.97 5.39
N ASN A 218 -25.07 -17.80 4.75
CA ASN A 218 -26.10 -16.77 4.98
C ASN A 218 -27.00 -16.54 3.75
N ALA A 219 -26.93 -17.40 2.72
CA ALA A 219 -27.77 -17.30 1.52
C ALA A 219 -29.28 -17.22 1.85
N LEU A 220 -29.71 -17.91 2.91
CA LEU A 220 -31.07 -17.87 3.42
C LEU A 220 -31.47 -16.47 3.93
N THR A 221 -30.55 -15.74 4.58
CA THR A 221 -30.81 -14.37 5.07
C THR A 221 -31.00 -13.41 3.90
N VAL A 222 -30.22 -13.59 2.82
CA VAL A 222 -30.36 -12.81 1.59
C VAL A 222 -31.70 -13.08 0.92
N ALA A 223 -32.15 -14.33 0.87
CA ALA A 223 -33.46 -14.70 0.34
C ALA A 223 -34.62 -14.07 1.14
N ILE A 224 -34.55 -14.10 2.47
CA ILE A 224 -35.55 -13.47 3.35
C ILE A 224 -35.60 -11.96 3.12
N LEU A 225 -34.45 -11.29 3.04
CA LEU A 225 -34.40 -9.85 2.81
C LEU A 225 -34.96 -9.48 1.43
N GLY A 226 -34.65 -10.28 0.40
CA GLY A 226 -35.23 -10.13 -0.93
C GLY A 226 -36.74 -10.28 -0.94
N LEU A 227 -37.27 -11.28 -0.22
CA LEU A 227 -38.72 -11.50 -0.08
C LEU A 227 -39.39 -10.32 0.63
N PHE A 228 -38.79 -9.82 1.71
CA PHE A 228 -39.29 -8.67 2.45
C PHE A 228 -39.35 -7.40 1.58
N LEU A 229 -38.26 -7.11 0.85
CA LEU A 229 -38.22 -5.97 -0.08
C LEU A 229 -39.27 -6.12 -1.19
N SER A 230 -39.46 -7.32 -1.73
CA SER A 230 -40.48 -7.61 -2.74
C SER A 230 -41.89 -7.34 -2.22
N ALA A 231 -42.20 -7.81 -1.01
CA ALA A 231 -43.49 -7.56 -0.35
C ALA A 231 -43.73 -6.07 -0.10
N LEU A 232 -42.69 -5.35 0.37
CA LEU A 232 -42.75 -3.91 0.62
C LEU A 232 -43.01 -3.12 -0.67
N PHE A 233 -42.29 -3.43 -1.75
CA PHE A 233 -42.49 -2.77 -3.04
C PHE A 233 -43.85 -3.12 -3.66
N GLY A 234 -44.31 -4.37 -3.51
CA GLY A 234 -45.65 -4.78 -3.91
C GLY A 234 -46.74 -3.99 -3.18
N PHE A 235 -46.59 -3.81 -1.86
CA PHE A 235 -47.52 -3.00 -1.06
C PHE A 235 -47.53 -1.53 -1.49
N LEU A 236 -46.36 -0.92 -1.66
CA LEU A 236 -46.22 0.46 -2.14
C LEU A 236 -46.86 0.64 -3.52
N ALA A 237 -46.68 -0.33 -4.43
CA ALA A 237 -47.30 -0.31 -5.75
C ALA A 237 -48.84 -0.36 -5.66
N CYS A 238 -49.41 -1.18 -4.77
CA CYS A 238 -50.85 -1.20 -4.51
C CYS A 238 -51.37 0.14 -4.01
N VAL A 239 -50.67 0.77 -3.05
CA VAL A 239 -51.05 2.09 -2.52
C VAL A 239 -51.06 3.15 -3.64
N ILE A 240 -50.02 3.15 -4.48
CA ILE A 240 -49.93 4.06 -5.64
C ILE A 240 -51.08 3.78 -6.61
N GLY A 241 -51.39 2.52 -6.90
CA GLY A 241 -52.49 2.13 -7.78
C GLY A 241 -53.86 2.60 -7.27
N VAL A 242 -54.13 2.46 -5.97
CA VAL A 242 -55.37 2.97 -5.35
C VAL A 242 -55.44 4.49 -5.45
N ALA A 243 -54.35 5.19 -5.15
CA ALA A 243 -54.30 6.64 -5.27
C ALA A 243 -54.56 7.11 -6.72
N GLN A 244 -53.94 6.44 -7.70
CA GLN A 244 -54.17 6.71 -9.13
C GLN A 244 -55.62 6.46 -9.54
N LEU A 245 -56.24 5.38 -9.03
CA LEU A 245 -57.65 5.07 -9.30
C LEU A 245 -58.59 6.15 -8.75
N ILE A 246 -58.34 6.60 -7.51
CA ILE A 246 -59.10 7.70 -6.90
C ILE A 246 -58.97 8.98 -7.73
N VAL A 247 -57.74 9.37 -8.10
CA VAL A 247 -57.48 10.55 -8.94
C VAL A 247 -58.19 10.43 -10.29
N SER A 248 -58.16 9.26 -10.92
CA SER A 248 -58.84 8.99 -12.19
C SER A 248 -60.36 9.15 -12.09
N ILE A 249 -60.98 8.64 -11.01
CA ILE A 249 -62.42 8.80 -10.76
C ILE A 249 -62.78 10.28 -10.57
N PHE A 250 -61.98 11.05 -9.83
CA PHE A 250 -62.19 12.49 -9.68
C PHE A 250 -62.01 13.24 -11.01
N ALA A 251 -61.00 12.89 -11.80
CA ALA A 251 -60.76 13.48 -13.12
C ALA A 251 -61.90 13.16 -14.11
N TRP A 252 -62.47 11.96 -14.06
CA TRP A 252 -63.62 11.58 -14.88
C TRP A 252 -64.90 12.33 -14.48
N LYS A 253 -65.11 12.55 -13.17
CA LYS A 253 -66.29 13.28 -12.65
C LYS A 253 -66.19 14.80 -12.83
N GLN A 254 -65.00 15.35 -13.00
CA GLN A 254 -64.76 16.76 -13.31
C GLN A 254 -63.96 16.91 -14.61
N PRO A 255 -64.57 16.63 -15.78
CA PRO A 255 -63.90 16.94 -17.04
C PRO A 255 -63.73 18.46 -17.11
N ARG A 256 -62.50 18.94 -16.99
CA ARG A 256 -62.19 20.35 -17.28
C ARG A 256 -62.58 20.59 -18.74
N GLN A 257 -63.50 21.52 -18.98
CA GLN A 257 -63.75 21.99 -20.33
C GLN A 257 -62.43 22.55 -20.89
N PRO A 258 -61.98 22.11 -22.07
CA PRO A 258 -60.83 22.71 -22.72
C PRO A 258 -61.19 24.17 -23.04
N SER A 259 -60.34 25.10 -22.58
CA SER A 259 -60.33 26.50 -23.02
C SER A 259 -59.88 26.60 -24.47
#